data_AF-A0A699YXB0-F1
#
_entry.id   AF-A0A699YXB0-F1
#
_cell.length_a   1.000
_cell.length_b   1.000
_cell.length_c   1.000
_cell.angle_alpha   90.00
_cell.angle_beta   90.00
_cell.angle_gamma   90.00
#
_symmetry.space_group_name_H-M   'P 1'
#
loop_
_entity.id
_entity.type
_entity.pdbx_description
1 polymer ?
#
loop_
_entity_poly.entity_id
_entity_poly.type
_entity_poly.pdbx_seq_one_letter_code
_entity_poly.pdbx_strand_id
1 'polypeptide(L)'
;VGLLVATDGALRLPRGLPAAALVTSSPPGAFYQDHPVVDDMKVTLEYDLGAPLASPRWLDGYQAFRGLQYHPGLAIIVDVRLMVPGAGTCSPVGWSALPVFEREGAYVAGGMYQLPLFNGVPSRSILKDMANERDVDAVIVRYLQASDADADGCCGRPSTAGAE
;
A
#
# COMPACT_ATOMS: atom_id res chain seq x y z
N VAL A 1 3.04 6.69 -23.81
CA VAL A 1 3.69 5.53 -23.15
C VAL A 1 3.11 5.42 -21.74
N GLY A 2 2.88 4.22 -21.22
CA GLY A 2 2.21 4.00 -19.93
C GLY A 2 2.57 2.66 -19.30
N LEU A 3 2.15 2.45 -18.06
CA LEU A 3 2.34 1.22 -17.29
C LEU A 3 1.01 0.47 -17.20
N LEU A 4 1.06 -0.87 -17.32
CA LEU A 4 -0.09 -1.74 -17.06
C LEU A 4 0.15 -2.49 -15.76
N VAL A 5 -0.82 -2.45 -14.86
CA VAL A 5 -0.75 -3.13 -13.56
C VAL A 5 -2.01 -3.95 -13.35
N ALA A 6 -1.84 -5.23 -13.03
CA ALA A 6 -2.92 -6.07 -12.54
C ALA A 6 -2.72 -6.29 -11.04
N THR A 7 -3.83 -6.33 -10.29
CA THR A 7 -3.82 -6.65 -8.86
C THR A 7 -4.72 -7.85 -8.65
N ASP A 8 -4.10 -9.03 -8.48
CA ASP A 8 -4.82 -10.31 -8.58
C ASP A 8 -5.50 -10.72 -7.27
N GLY A 9 -5.00 -10.27 -6.12
CA GLY A 9 -5.57 -10.65 -4.82
C GLY A 9 -4.77 -10.19 -3.61
N ALA A 10 -5.29 -10.53 -2.44
CA ALA A 10 -4.60 -10.38 -1.16
C ALA A 10 -4.69 -11.69 -0.37
N LEU A 11 -3.80 -11.86 0.60
CA LEU A 11 -3.72 -13.08 1.41
C LEU A 11 -3.78 -12.76 2.89
N ARG A 12 -4.55 -13.55 3.64
CA ARG A 12 -4.64 -13.51 5.12
C ARG A 12 -5.10 -12.15 5.67
N LEU A 13 -6.13 -11.56 5.07
CA LEU A 13 -6.80 -10.38 5.62
C LEU A 13 -7.42 -10.71 6.99
N PRO A 14 -7.39 -9.77 7.95
CA PRO A 14 -7.73 -10.03 9.36
C PRO A 14 -9.22 -10.23 9.62
N ARG A 15 -10.08 -9.86 8.67
CA ARG A 15 -11.55 -9.97 8.79
C ARG A 15 -12.11 -10.58 7.51
N GLY A 16 -13.10 -11.47 7.68
CA GLY A 16 -13.86 -12.04 6.57
C GLY A 16 -14.91 -11.07 6.03
N LEU A 17 -14.48 -9.90 5.54
CA LEU A 17 -15.32 -8.93 4.85
C LEU A 17 -14.84 -8.78 3.40
N PRO A 18 -15.73 -8.38 2.46
CA PRO A 18 -15.30 -8.02 1.11
C PRO A 18 -14.21 -6.94 1.16
N ALA A 19 -13.21 -7.04 0.29
CA ALA A 19 -12.07 -6.13 0.25
C ALA A 19 -11.82 -5.61 -1.16
N ALA A 20 -11.44 -4.35 -1.30
CA ALA A 20 -10.96 -3.80 -2.57
C ALA A 20 -9.52 -3.32 -2.43
N ALA A 21 -8.76 -3.40 -3.51
CA ALA A 21 -7.49 -2.71 -3.66
C ALA A 21 -7.68 -1.38 -4.38
N LEU A 22 -7.20 -0.30 -3.76
CA LEU A 22 -6.99 0.99 -4.38
C LEU A 22 -5.55 1.03 -4.89
N VAL A 23 -5.37 1.27 -6.19
CA VAL A 23 -4.06 1.27 -6.84
C VAL A 23 -3.77 2.68 -7.35
N THR A 24 -2.66 3.26 -6.89
CA THR A 24 -2.26 4.64 -7.16
C THR A 24 -0.76 4.72 -7.46
N SER A 25 -0.27 5.85 -7.97
CA SER A 25 1.17 6.09 -8.19
C SER A 25 1.74 7.12 -7.20
N SER A 26 3.00 6.92 -6.81
CA SER A 26 3.76 7.85 -5.97
C SER A 26 5.23 7.89 -6.38
N PRO A 27 5.86 9.07 -6.58
CA PRO A 27 5.25 10.41 -6.55
C PRO A 27 4.26 10.64 -7.71
N PRO A 28 3.27 11.54 -7.53
CA PRO A 28 3.14 12.49 -6.42
C PRO A 28 2.46 11.95 -5.15
N GLY A 29 1.87 10.74 -5.18
CA GLY A 29 1.13 10.20 -4.03
C GLY A 29 -0.09 11.06 -3.69
N ALA A 30 -0.69 11.69 -4.70
CA ALA A 30 -1.69 12.76 -4.55
C ALA A 30 -2.93 12.32 -3.76
N PHE A 31 -3.28 11.03 -3.80
CA PHE A 31 -4.39 10.46 -3.03
C PHE A 31 -4.21 10.61 -1.50
N TYR A 32 -2.99 10.69 -1.00
CA TYR A 32 -2.68 10.75 0.44
C TYR A 32 -2.41 12.17 0.96
N GLN A 33 -2.63 13.19 0.12
CA GLN A 33 -2.47 14.60 0.48
C GLN A 33 -3.77 15.16 1.11
N ASP A 34 -3.73 16.40 1.60
CA ASP A 34 -4.91 17.06 2.21
C ASP A 34 -6.08 17.23 1.22
N HIS A 35 -5.74 17.33 -0.07
CA HIS A 35 -6.69 17.38 -1.17
C HIS A 35 -6.44 16.19 -2.10
N PRO A 36 -7.06 15.02 -1.84
CA PRO A 36 -6.86 13.83 -2.63
C PRO A 36 -7.25 14.03 -4.10
N VAL A 37 -6.35 13.70 -5.00
CA VAL A 37 -6.64 13.59 -6.44
C VAL A 37 -6.90 12.12 -6.76
N VAL A 38 -8.04 11.85 -7.40
CA VAL A 38 -8.54 10.48 -7.65
C VAL A 38 -8.59 10.09 -9.13
N ASP A 39 -8.27 11.00 -10.05
CA ASP A 39 -8.45 10.80 -11.49
C ASP A 39 -7.70 9.57 -12.04
N ASP A 40 -6.49 9.33 -11.52
CA ASP A 40 -5.66 8.17 -11.90
C ASP A 40 -5.73 7.01 -10.89
N MET A 41 -6.57 7.13 -9.85
CA MET A 41 -6.80 6.04 -8.91
C MET A 41 -7.56 4.91 -9.62
N LYS A 42 -7.10 3.69 -9.36
CA LYS A 42 -7.69 2.45 -9.83
C LYS A 42 -8.29 1.70 -8.65
N VAL A 43 -9.39 0.99 -8.87
CA VAL A 43 -10.09 0.22 -7.84
C VAL A 43 -10.43 -1.14 -8.42
N THR A 44 -10.28 -2.20 -7.64
CA THR A 44 -10.73 -3.53 -8.02
C THR A 44 -12.25 -3.66 -7.85
N LEU A 45 -12.94 -4.01 -8.92
CA LEU A 45 -14.40 -4.07 -9.02
C LEU A 45 -14.89 -5.46 -9.39
N GLU A 46 -14.05 -6.30 -10.00
CA GLU A 46 -14.44 -7.65 -10.42
C GLU A 46 -13.93 -8.69 -9.41
N TYR A 47 -14.85 -9.44 -8.81
CA TYR A 47 -14.55 -10.35 -7.71
C TYR A 47 -14.76 -11.80 -8.14
N ASP A 48 -13.81 -12.67 -7.78
CA ASP A 48 -14.08 -14.09 -7.73
C ASP A 48 -14.87 -14.44 -6.46
N LEU A 49 -16.18 -14.64 -6.63
CA LEU A 49 -17.10 -14.98 -5.53
C LEU A 49 -16.83 -16.36 -4.91
N GLY A 50 -16.00 -17.20 -5.54
CA GLY A 50 -15.55 -18.48 -4.98
C GLY A 50 -14.31 -18.36 -4.08
N ALA A 51 -13.63 -17.20 -4.08
CA ALA A 51 -12.46 -16.98 -3.23
C ALA A 51 -12.85 -16.75 -1.76
N PRO A 52 -12.07 -17.26 -0.78
CA PRO A 52 -12.29 -16.93 0.63
C PRO A 52 -12.16 -15.42 0.88
N LEU A 53 -13.03 -14.83 1.71
CA LEU A 53 -12.97 -13.40 2.05
C LEU A 53 -11.65 -12.97 2.72
N ALA A 54 -10.99 -13.90 3.42
CA ALA A 54 -9.67 -13.67 4.00
C ALA A 54 -8.53 -13.68 2.94
N SER A 55 -8.80 -14.19 1.74
CA SER A 55 -7.85 -14.26 0.63
C SER A 55 -8.56 -13.93 -0.69
N PRO A 56 -9.05 -12.69 -0.86
CA PRO A 56 -9.84 -12.31 -2.01
C PRO A 56 -9.02 -12.40 -3.29
N ARG A 57 -9.69 -12.73 -4.39
CA ARG A 57 -9.15 -12.65 -5.75
C ARG A 57 -9.96 -11.65 -6.55
N TRP A 58 -9.25 -10.76 -7.24
CA TRP A 58 -9.83 -9.77 -8.13
C TRP A 58 -9.52 -10.14 -9.59
N LEU A 59 -10.48 -9.87 -10.48
CA LEU A 59 -10.45 -10.32 -11.88
C LEU A 59 -10.35 -9.15 -12.87
N ASP A 60 -10.15 -7.93 -12.37
CA ASP A 60 -10.06 -6.69 -13.17
C ASP A 60 -8.99 -6.72 -14.27
N GLY A 61 -7.99 -7.59 -14.14
CA GLY A 61 -6.87 -7.68 -15.08
C GLY A 61 -6.03 -6.41 -15.10
N TYR A 62 -5.45 -6.10 -16.26
CA TYR A 62 -4.54 -4.97 -16.42
C TYR A 62 -5.27 -3.62 -16.45
N GLN A 63 -4.91 -2.75 -15.51
CA GLN A 63 -5.32 -1.36 -15.47
C GLN A 63 -4.19 -0.45 -15.93
N ALA A 64 -4.53 0.52 -16.79
CA ALA A 64 -3.53 1.39 -17.41
C ALA A 64 -3.30 2.68 -16.62
N PHE A 65 -2.03 2.95 -16.31
CA PHE A 65 -1.53 4.25 -15.84
C PHE A 65 -0.87 4.98 -17.02
N ARG A 66 -1.46 6.11 -17.41
CA ARG A 66 -1.00 6.90 -18.56
C ARG A 66 -0.28 8.16 -18.07
N GLY A 67 0.66 8.66 -18.87
CA GLY A 67 1.33 9.93 -18.57
C GLY A 67 2.30 9.88 -17.39
N LEU A 68 2.61 8.70 -16.85
CA LEU A 68 3.64 8.54 -15.83
C LEU A 68 4.99 9.02 -16.36
N GLN A 69 5.58 9.99 -15.67
CA GLN A 69 6.93 10.46 -15.94
C GLN A 69 7.94 9.54 -15.26
N TYR A 70 9.09 9.34 -15.88
CA TYR A 70 10.18 8.62 -15.23
C TYR A 70 10.58 9.35 -13.95
N HIS A 71 10.61 8.59 -12.85
CA HIS A 71 11.15 9.04 -11.58
C HIS A 71 11.76 7.81 -10.88
N PRO A 72 13.01 7.89 -10.37
CA PRO A 72 13.71 6.73 -9.80
C PRO A 72 13.00 6.14 -8.58
N GLY A 73 12.30 6.96 -7.79
CA GLY A 73 11.46 6.55 -6.68
C GLY A 73 9.98 6.32 -7.03
N LEU A 74 9.63 6.18 -8.32
CA LEU A 74 8.25 5.91 -8.72
C LEU A 74 7.84 4.51 -8.29
N ALA A 75 6.77 4.44 -7.50
CA ALA A 75 6.14 3.21 -7.05
C ALA A 75 4.64 3.23 -7.29
N ILE A 76 4.08 2.04 -7.50
CA ILE A 76 2.65 1.79 -7.44
C ILE A 76 2.29 1.42 -6.01
N ILE A 77 1.39 2.18 -5.42
CA ILE A 77 0.87 1.93 -4.09
C ILE A 77 -0.43 1.16 -4.20
N VAL A 78 -0.49 0.01 -3.55
CA VAL A 78 -1.68 -0.84 -3.43
C VAL A 78 -2.19 -0.71 -2.00
N ASP A 79 -3.31 -0.02 -1.79
CA ASP A 79 -4.00 0.14 -0.49
C ASP A 79 -5.23 -0.76 -0.45
N VAL A 80 -5.22 -1.76 0.42
CA VAL A 80 -6.30 -2.73 0.59
C VAL A 80 -7.24 -2.27 1.70
N ARG A 81 -8.53 -2.15 1.35
CA ARG A 81 -9.58 -1.73 2.26
C ARG A 81 -10.69 -2.76 2.36
N LEU A 82 -11.23 -2.94 3.56
CA LEU A 82 -12.44 -3.74 3.80
C LEU A 82 -13.67 -2.86 3.63
N MET A 83 -14.66 -3.40 2.94
CA MET A 83 -15.99 -2.83 2.84
C MET A 83 -16.76 -3.16 4.11
N VAL A 84 -17.21 -2.14 4.84
CA VAL A 84 -17.99 -2.34 6.07
C VAL A 84 -19.48 -2.31 5.72
N PRO A 85 -20.21 -3.45 5.80
CA PRO A 85 -21.61 -3.50 5.44
C PRO A 85 -22.45 -2.54 6.30
N GLY A 86 -23.40 -1.83 5.67
CA GLY A 86 -24.32 -0.92 6.36
C GLY A 86 -23.73 0.43 6.78
N ALA A 87 -22.39 0.59 6.79
CA ALA A 87 -21.75 1.86 7.12
C ALA A 87 -21.53 2.78 5.91
N GLY A 88 -21.53 2.22 4.69
CA GLY A 88 -21.17 2.97 3.48
C GLY A 88 -19.71 3.44 3.47
N THR A 89 -18.87 2.88 4.35
CA THR A 89 -17.47 3.26 4.53
C THR A 89 -16.55 2.07 4.30
N CYS A 90 -15.29 2.40 3.98
CA CYS A 90 -14.21 1.43 3.83
C CYS A 90 -13.23 1.62 4.98
N SER A 91 -12.67 0.53 5.51
CA SER A 91 -11.64 0.56 6.54
C SER A 91 -10.30 0.08 5.96
N PRO A 92 -9.21 0.86 6.09
CA PRO A 92 -7.91 0.42 5.61
C PRO A 92 -7.41 -0.78 6.42
N VAL A 93 -6.90 -1.79 5.73
CA VAL A 93 -6.27 -2.97 6.35
C VAL A 93 -4.78 -2.88 6.25
N GLY A 94 -4.30 -2.59 5.05
CA GLY A 94 -2.89 -2.46 4.82
C GLY A 94 -2.57 -2.05 3.41
N TRP A 95 -1.31 -1.80 3.18
CA TRP A 95 -0.82 -1.27 1.93
C TRP A 95 0.50 -1.91 1.54
N SER A 96 0.87 -1.75 0.28
CA SER A 96 2.15 -2.16 -0.26
C SER A 96 2.63 -1.16 -1.30
N ALA A 97 3.92 -1.18 -1.61
CA ALA A 97 4.52 -0.45 -2.71
C ALA A 97 5.23 -1.41 -3.67
N LEU A 98 5.07 -1.14 -4.97
CA LEU A 98 5.76 -1.83 -6.07
C LEU A 98 6.62 -0.80 -6.81
N PRO A 99 7.96 -0.87 -6.75
CA PRO A 99 8.83 -0.01 -7.55
C PRO A 99 8.54 -0.21 -9.04
N VAL A 100 8.38 0.88 -9.79
CA VAL A 100 8.05 0.82 -11.23
C VAL A 100 9.28 0.53 -12.08
N PHE A 101 10.44 1.05 -11.67
CA PHE A 101 11.69 0.93 -12.42
C PHE A 101 12.69 0.04 -11.71
N GLU A 102 13.59 -0.56 -12.48
CA GLU A 102 14.71 -1.33 -11.95
C GLU A 102 15.61 -0.47 -11.05
N ARG A 103 16.16 -1.09 -10.01
CA ARG A 103 17.03 -0.43 -9.03
C ARG A 103 18.23 0.29 -9.66
N GLU A 104 18.79 -0.27 -10.73
CA GLU A 104 19.98 0.27 -11.42
C GLU A 104 19.67 0.89 -12.78
N GLY A 105 18.47 0.70 -13.33
CA GLY A 105 18.08 1.16 -14.67
C GLY A 105 16.93 2.17 -14.71
N ALA A 106 16.59 2.58 -15.93
CA ALA A 106 15.35 3.30 -16.25
C ALA A 106 14.31 2.39 -16.94
N TYR A 107 14.59 1.09 -17.00
CA TYR A 107 13.67 0.09 -17.51
C TYR A 107 12.63 -0.25 -16.46
N VAL A 108 11.44 -0.63 -16.93
CA VAL A 108 10.35 -1.05 -16.04
C VAL A 108 10.72 -2.38 -15.39
N ALA A 109 10.61 -2.44 -14.06
CA ALA A 109 10.67 -3.67 -13.31
C ALA A 109 9.36 -4.45 -13.55
N GLY A 110 9.31 -5.19 -14.67
CA GLY A 110 8.15 -5.97 -15.07
C GLY A 110 8.18 -7.38 -14.50
N GLY A 111 7.02 -7.93 -14.15
CA GLY A 111 6.91 -9.30 -13.66
C GLY A 111 5.67 -9.55 -12.81
N MET A 112 5.69 -10.67 -12.11
CA MET A 112 4.70 -11.03 -11.09
C MET A 112 5.34 -10.84 -9.72
N TYR A 113 4.64 -10.16 -8.83
CA TYR A 113 5.16 -9.79 -7.52
C TYR A 113 4.23 -10.28 -6.42
N GLN A 114 4.81 -10.87 -5.38
CA GLN A 114 4.13 -11.08 -4.11
C GLN A 114 4.69 -10.08 -3.11
N LEU A 115 3.88 -9.10 -2.74
CA LEU A 115 4.31 -8.01 -1.89
C LEU A 115 3.78 -8.19 -0.45
N PRO A 116 4.54 -7.76 0.57
CA PRO A 116 4.06 -7.72 1.94
C PRO A 116 2.93 -6.68 2.08
N LEU A 117 1.96 -6.97 2.96
CA LEU A 117 0.91 -6.03 3.31
C LEU A 117 1.25 -5.38 4.66
N PHE A 118 1.60 -4.10 4.65
CA PHE A 118 1.92 -3.32 5.84
C PHE A 118 0.63 -2.76 6.45
N ASN A 119 0.47 -2.83 7.77
CA ASN A 119 -0.77 -2.41 8.42
C ASN A 119 -1.09 -0.93 8.20
N GLY A 120 -2.38 -0.62 8.00
CA GLY A 120 -2.88 0.76 7.89
C GLY A 120 -2.72 1.37 6.48
N VAL A 121 -2.38 2.66 6.43
CA VAL A 121 -2.17 3.43 5.18
C VAL A 121 -0.76 4.01 5.17
N PRO A 122 -0.14 4.25 3.99
CA PRO A 122 1.18 4.86 3.93
C PRO A 122 1.13 6.28 4.49
N SER A 123 2.08 6.60 5.37
CA SER A 123 2.21 7.94 5.92
C SER A 123 2.78 8.93 4.89
N ARG A 124 2.53 10.23 5.08
CA ARG A 124 3.07 11.25 4.17
C ARG A 124 4.60 11.31 4.19
N SER A 125 5.22 10.98 5.32
CA SER A 125 6.67 10.93 5.45
C SER A 125 7.27 9.82 4.61
N ILE A 126 6.74 8.59 4.66
CA ILE A 126 7.28 7.49 3.83
C ILE A 126 7.10 7.78 2.32
N LEU A 127 5.95 8.35 1.91
CA LEU A 127 5.74 8.74 0.51
C LEU A 127 6.75 9.80 0.05
N LYS A 128 7.06 10.77 0.93
CA LYS A 128 8.08 11.79 0.66
C LYS A 128 9.49 11.20 0.58
N ASP A 129 9.82 10.28 1.47
CA ASP A 129 11.13 9.62 1.47
C ASP A 129 11.32 8.76 0.22
N MET A 130 10.31 7.98 -0.17
CA MET A 130 10.30 7.24 -1.44
C MET A 130 10.45 8.17 -2.66
N ALA A 131 9.90 9.38 -2.60
CA ALA A 131 10.07 10.36 -3.67
C ALA A 131 11.47 11.00 -3.71
N ASN A 132 12.25 10.95 -2.63
CA ASN A 132 13.59 11.52 -2.58
C ASN A 132 14.70 10.47 -2.79
N GLU A 133 14.37 9.19 -2.66
CA GLU A 133 15.31 8.08 -2.76
C GLU A 133 14.98 7.19 -3.96
N ARG A 134 16.00 6.53 -4.51
CA ARG A 134 15.82 5.56 -5.62
C ARG A 134 15.38 4.20 -5.12
N ASP A 135 15.81 3.83 -3.92
CA ASP A 135 15.62 2.50 -3.35
C ASP A 135 14.39 2.49 -2.45
N VAL A 136 13.23 2.27 -3.06
CA VAL A 136 11.93 2.22 -2.36
C VAL A 136 11.91 1.15 -1.28
N ASP A 137 12.51 -0.01 -1.54
CA ASP A 137 12.55 -1.13 -0.59
C ASP A 137 13.38 -0.75 0.65
N ALA A 138 14.53 -0.11 0.47
CA ALA A 138 15.35 0.37 1.57
C ALA A 138 14.62 1.41 2.44
N VAL A 139 13.86 2.32 1.82
CA VAL A 139 13.01 3.30 2.55
C VAL A 139 11.97 2.59 3.40
N ILE A 140 11.28 1.59 2.85
CA ILE A 140 10.26 0.82 3.57
C ILE A 140 10.87 0.06 4.73
N VAL A 141 12.01 -0.61 4.54
CA VAL A 141 12.71 -1.33 5.62
C VAL A 141 13.07 -0.39 6.76
N ARG A 142 13.60 0.80 6.45
CA ARG A 142 13.95 1.81 7.44
C ARG A 142 12.72 2.33 8.19
N TYR A 143 11.60 2.52 7.49
CA TYR A 143 10.33 2.93 8.10
C TYR A 143 9.80 1.88 9.08
N LEU A 144 9.85 0.59 8.73
CA LEU A 144 9.42 -0.49 9.61
C LEU A 144 10.29 -0.59 10.86
N GLN A 145 11.61 -0.47 10.70
CA GLN A 145 12.56 -0.45 11.82
C GLN A 145 12.30 0.73 12.78
N ALA A 146 11.94 1.90 12.24
CA ALA A 146 11.58 3.06 13.05
C ALA A 146 10.26 2.85 13.81
N SER A 147 9.25 2.24 13.18
CA SER A 147 7.97 1.97 13.85
C SER A 147 8.09 0.95 15.00
N ASP A 148 9.00 -0.02 14.88
CA ASP A 148 9.24 -1.01 15.93
C ASP A 148 9.94 -0.37 17.15
N ALA A 149 10.88 0.55 16.93
CA ALA A 149 11.57 1.27 18.00
C ALA A 149 10.62 2.14 18.84
N ASP A 150 9.62 2.77 18.21
CA ASP A 150 8.61 3.57 18.91
C ASP A 150 7.65 2.68 19.74
N ALA A 151 7.36 1.46 19.27
CA ALA A 151 6.53 0.50 19.99
C ALA A 151 7.20 -0.02 21.28
N ASP A 152 8.51 -0.28 21.22
CA ASP A 152 9.30 -0.71 22.39
C ASP A 152 9.50 0.42 23.42
N GLY A 153 9.50 1.69 22.98
CA GLY A 153 9.56 2.86 23.86
C GLY A 153 8.30 3.11 24.70
N CYS A 154 7.14 2.61 24.27
CA CYS A 154 5.87 2.75 25.01
C CYS A 154 5.68 1.70 26.12
N CYS A 155 6.48 0.63 26.14
CA CYS A 155 6.50 -0.34 27.23
C CYS A 155 7.36 0.17 28.41
N GLY A 156 7.06 1.37 28.90
CA GLY A 156 7.58 1.89 30.16
C GLY A 156 7.14 1.02 31.33
N ARG A 157 8.12 0.52 32.09
CA ARG A 157 8.01 -0.33 33.28
C ARG A 157 6.81 0.00 34.18
N PRO A 158 6.17 -0.99 34.84
CA PRO A 158 5.17 -0.71 35.85
C PRO A 158 5.79 0.14 36.96
N SER A 159 5.21 1.31 37.20
CA SER A 159 5.50 2.16 38.36
C SER A 159 5.17 1.37 39.63
N THR A 160 6.20 0.92 40.34
CA THR A 160 6.06 0.48 41.74
C THR A 160 5.85 1.74 42.58
N ALA A 161 4.61 2.19 42.70
CA ALA A 161 4.22 3.24 43.63
C ALA A 161 3.66 2.59 44.91
N GLY A 162 4.48 2.65 45.97
CA GLY A 162 4.07 2.91 47.36
C GLY A 162 3.10 1.93 48.01
N ALA A 163 3.65 0.97 48.76
CA ALA A 163 3.01 0.50 49.97
C ALA A 163 3.39 1.46 51.11
N GLU A 164 2.42 2.18 51.64
CA GLU A 164 2.35 2.67 53.03
C GLU A 164 0.88 2.77 53.46
#